data_AF-A0A8H7ZYK8-F1
#
_entry.id   AF-A0A8H7ZYK8-F1
#
_cell.length_a   1.000
_cell.length_b   1.000
_cell.length_c   1.000
_cell.angle_alpha   90.00
_cell.angle_beta   90.00
_cell.angle_gamma   90.00
#
_symmetry.space_group_name_H-M   'P 1'
#
loop_
_entity.id
_entity.type
_entity.pdbx_description
1 polymer ?
#
loop_
_entity_poly.entity_id
_entity_poly.type
_entity_poly.pdbx_seq_one_letter_code
_entity_poly.pdbx_strand_id
1 'polypeptide(L)'
;PNSLFFAGFVAGSRSDGSGALAVFLAGPALHDGRERGRAPRQPVPVLVGNRHNEGGEARNRRRSGAASRKQIWAVTEGKAAILFPKPNEVFYNPVQEFNRDLSIAAIRTWDKLRRREVAKHRAHASVTLLRALSDMFGPFLLTFKILEALSASGIRSVRYGKEIPNVDEIIANDVDAEAVESIKRNVARNKLEDLVVPNHGDAMYARERRGGARFRWAYGHTLTERPTRRRDIMYAHRTNDKQFDVVDLDPYGSASRFIDGAVQSVANGGLLCVTCTDLGVLAGHRHGEKW
;
A
#
# COMPACT_ATOMS: atom_id res chain seq x y z
N PRO A 1 13.82 -13.34 21.10
CA PRO A 1 12.87 -12.90 22.15
C PRO A 1 12.55 -11.40 22.17
N ASN A 2 13.21 -10.54 21.37
CA ASN A 2 12.96 -9.09 21.40
C ASN A 2 12.61 -8.55 20.01
N SER A 3 11.45 -8.94 19.47
CA SER A 3 10.77 -8.17 18.43
C SER A 3 9.66 -7.36 19.11
N LEU A 4 10.04 -6.23 19.71
CA LEU A 4 9.06 -5.28 20.24
C LEU A 4 8.35 -4.61 19.06
N PHE A 5 7.12 -5.04 18.81
CA PHE A 5 6.18 -4.31 17.97
C PHE A 5 5.48 -3.29 18.87
N PHE A 6 5.67 -2.00 18.59
CA PHE A 6 4.90 -0.94 19.24
C PHE A 6 3.72 -0.57 18.33
N ALA A 7 2.50 -0.78 18.81
CA ALA A 7 1.29 -0.25 18.21
C ALA A 7 0.84 0.97 19.04
N GLY A 8 0.96 2.17 18.48
CA GLY A 8 0.49 3.41 19.10
C GLY A 8 -0.78 3.91 18.41
N PHE A 9 -1.80 4.29 19.18
CA PHE A 9 -2.99 4.97 18.64
C PHE A 9 -2.88 6.46 18.95
N VAL A 10 -2.93 7.31 17.93
CA VAL A 10 -3.07 8.76 18.11
C VAL A 10 -4.34 9.19 17.39
N ALA A 11 -5.31 9.69 18.15
CA ALA A 11 -6.46 10.38 17.58
C ALA A 11 -6.05 11.84 17.35
N GLY A 12 -5.90 12.25 16.09
CA GLY A 12 -5.69 13.66 15.74
C GLY A 12 -7.04 14.33 15.50
N SER A 13 -7.39 15.37 16.25
CA SER A 13 -8.54 16.23 15.93
C SER A 13 -8.07 17.45 15.13
N ARG A 14 -8.80 17.76 14.06
CA ARG A 14 -8.81 19.07 13.40
C ARG A 14 -9.57 20.06 14.31
N SER A 15 -9.39 21.36 14.05
CA SER A 15 -10.01 22.44 14.83
C SER A 15 -11.54 22.43 14.85
N ASP A 16 -12.19 21.66 13.97
CA ASP A 16 -13.64 21.49 13.89
C ASP A 16 -14.15 20.23 14.64
N GLY A 17 -13.28 19.53 15.37
CA GLY A 17 -13.62 18.29 16.09
C GLY A 17 -13.66 17.03 15.23
N SER A 18 -13.41 17.13 13.91
CA SER A 18 -13.26 15.98 13.03
C SER A 18 -11.82 15.45 13.06
N GLY A 19 -11.61 14.15 12.98
CA GLY A 19 -10.27 13.57 13.13
C GLY A 19 -10.07 12.29 12.32
N ALA A 20 -8.81 11.94 12.07
CA ALA A 20 -8.43 10.63 11.56
C ALA A 20 -7.81 9.82 12.70
N LEU A 21 -8.10 8.52 12.74
CA LEU A 21 -7.42 7.62 13.67
C LEU A 21 -6.07 7.25 13.05
N ALA A 22 -4.97 7.60 13.71
CA ALA A 22 -3.64 7.16 13.31
C ALA A 22 -3.24 5.91 14.10
N VAL A 23 -2.87 4.85 13.38
CA VAL A 23 -2.29 3.64 13.94
C VAL A 23 -0.83 3.60 13.53
N PHE A 24 0.07 3.76 14.50
CA PHE A 24 1.51 3.64 14.30
C PHE A 24 1.93 2.20 14.51
N LEU A 25 2.46 1.58 13.47
CA LEU A 25 2.98 0.22 13.48
C LEU A 25 4.51 0.28 13.46
N ALA A 26 5.16 0.10 14.61
CA ALA A 26 6.61 -0.07 14.66
C ALA A 26 6.96 -1.55 14.46
N GLY A 27 7.70 -1.86 13.39
CA GLY A 27 8.27 -3.18 13.13
C GLY A 27 9.77 -3.24 13.45
N PRO A 28 10.35 -4.43 13.65
CA PRO A 28 11.78 -4.57 13.92
C PRO A 28 12.61 -3.94 12.80
N ALA A 29 13.60 -3.14 13.19
CA ALA A 29 14.65 -2.69 12.29
C ALA A 29 15.39 -3.91 11.73
N LEU A 30 15.93 -3.78 10.51
CA LEU A 30 16.82 -4.77 9.89
C LEU A 30 18.02 -5.01 10.83
N HIS A 31 17.91 -5.98 11.74
CA HIS A 31 19.05 -6.48 12.49
C HIS A 31 19.53 -7.77 11.83
N ASP A 32 20.82 -7.80 11.52
CA ASP A 32 21.57 -8.91 10.95
C ASP A 32 21.13 -10.29 11.48
N GLY A 33 20.44 -11.05 10.64
CA GLY A 33 20.69 -12.48 10.41
C GLY A 33 20.49 -13.49 11.53
N ARG A 34 20.01 -13.13 12.73
CA ARG A 34 19.93 -14.10 13.85
C ARG A 34 18.64 -14.02 14.68
N GLU A 35 17.49 -14.25 14.06
CA GLU A 35 16.32 -14.73 14.82
C GLU A 35 16.20 -16.26 14.68
N ARG A 36 16.20 -16.97 15.82
CA ARG A 36 15.85 -18.40 15.91
C ARG A 36 14.33 -18.54 15.87
N GLY A 37 13.77 -18.36 14.67
CA GLY A 37 12.39 -18.66 14.30
C GLY A 37 12.40 -19.25 12.88
N ARG A 38 11.29 -19.82 12.39
CA ARG A 38 11.18 -20.40 11.04
C ARG A 38 11.94 -19.55 10.01
N ALA A 39 12.80 -20.18 9.20
CA ALA A 39 13.56 -19.50 8.17
C ALA A 39 12.64 -18.60 7.32
N PRO A 40 13.05 -17.37 6.98
CA PRO A 40 12.22 -16.44 6.23
C PRO A 40 11.77 -17.09 4.92
N ARG A 41 10.48 -16.92 4.55
CA ARG A 41 9.94 -17.41 3.28
C ARG A 41 10.70 -16.73 2.14
N GLN A 42 11.58 -17.48 1.49
CA GLN A 42 12.35 -16.99 0.35
C GLN A 42 11.58 -17.21 -0.95
N PRO A 43 11.78 -16.34 -1.97
CA PRO A 43 11.21 -16.55 -3.28
C PRO A 43 11.62 -17.92 -3.85
N VAL A 44 10.63 -18.74 -4.20
CA VAL A 44 10.87 -20.06 -4.79
C VAL A 44 10.77 -19.97 -6.32
N PRO A 45 11.66 -20.62 -7.08
CA PRO A 45 11.57 -20.61 -8.53
C PRO A 45 10.36 -21.41 -9.01
N VAL A 46 9.62 -20.86 -9.95
CA VAL A 46 8.45 -21.43 -10.62
C VAL A 46 8.70 -21.40 -12.13
N LEU A 47 8.42 -22.51 -12.79
CA LEU A 47 8.47 -22.61 -14.25
C LEU A 47 7.12 -22.20 -14.81
N VAL A 48 7.09 -21.12 -15.59
CA VAL A 48 5.91 -20.75 -16.37
C VAL A 48 6.06 -21.29 -17.77
N GLY A 49 5.25 -22.29 -18.12
CA GLY A 49 5.12 -22.76 -19.50
C GLY A 49 4.32 -21.75 -20.32
N ASN A 50 4.84 -21.36 -21.50
CA ASN A 50 4.06 -20.57 -22.46
C ASN A 50 2.85 -21.39 -22.90
N ARG A 51 1.66 -21.09 -22.39
CA ARG A 51 0.41 -21.53 -23.03
C ARG A 51 0.06 -20.53 -24.13
N HIS A 52 0.56 -20.80 -25.34
CA HIS A 52 -0.03 -20.24 -26.56
C HIS A 52 -1.15 -21.17 -27.02
N ASN A 53 -2.33 -20.59 -27.24
CA ASN A 53 -3.46 -21.06 -28.04
C ASN A 53 -3.43 -22.54 -28.49
N GLU A 54 -4.28 -23.37 -27.88
CA GLU A 54 -4.73 -24.61 -28.52
C GLU A 54 -6.05 -24.34 -29.24
N GLY A 55 -5.93 -24.12 -30.55
CA GLY A 55 -7.03 -24.01 -31.48
C GLY A 55 -6.48 -23.91 -32.90
N GLY A 56 -6.28 -25.05 -33.57
CA GLY A 56 -5.97 -25.10 -35.00
C GLY A 56 -4.80 -26.02 -35.38
N GLU A 57 -5.17 -27.24 -35.77
CA GLU A 57 -4.56 -28.10 -36.81
C GLU A 57 -3.06 -28.43 -36.81
N ALA A 58 -2.81 -29.74 -36.74
CA ALA A 58 -1.52 -30.38 -36.94
C ALA A 58 -1.01 -30.22 -38.39
N ARG A 59 0.24 -29.73 -38.54
CA ARG A 59 1.19 -30.23 -39.56
C ARG A 59 2.62 -29.70 -39.34
N ASN A 60 3.48 -30.64 -38.95
CA ASN A 60 4.89 -30.81 -39.28
C ASN A 60 5.75 -29.57 -39.64
N ARG A 61 6.69 -29.21 -38.74
CA ARG A 61 8.05 -28.74 -39.11
C ARG A 61 9.01 -28.87 -37.93
N ARG A 62 9.94 -29.82 -38.03
CA ARG A 62 11.19 -29.85 -37.26
C ARG A 62 12.04 -28.65 -37.68
N ARG A 63 12.32 -27.71 -36.76
CA ARG A 63 13.59 -26.95 -36.65
C ARG A 63 13.54 -25.93 -35.50
N SER A 64 14.50 -26.11 -34.58
CA SER A 64 15.22 -25.09 -33.80
C SER A 64 14.43 -23.99 -33.07
N GLY A 65 14.41 -24.12 -31.75
CA GLY A 65 14.08 -23.05 -30.82
C GLY A 65 13.65 -23.65 -29.49
N ALA A 66 14.60 -24.13 -28.69
CA ALA A 66 14.30 -24.41 -27.29
C ALA A 66 13.85 -23.08 -26.67
N ALA A 67 12.53 -22.89 -26.53
CA ALA A 67 11.98 -21.74 -25.85
C ALA A 67 12.63 -21.71 -24.47
N SER A 68 13.51 -20.73 -24.25
CA SER A 68 14.14 -20.46 -22.97
C SER A 68 13.00 -20.35 -21.95
N ARG A 69 12.84 -21.37 -21.11
CA ARG A 69 11.87 -21.34 -20.00
C ARG A 69 12.34 -20.22 -19.08
N LYS A 70 11.64 -19.08 -19.10
CA LYS A 70 11.93 -17.98 -18.17
C LYS A 70 11.60 -18.47 -16.77
N GLN A 71 12.63 -18.59 -15.95
CA GLN A 71 12.51 -18.84 -14.52
C GLN A 71 11.91 -17.58 -13.88
N ILE A 72 10.80 -17.75 -13.16
CA ILE A 72 10.14 -16.67 -12.42
C ILE A 72 10.09 -17.10 -10.96
N TRP A 73 10.36 -16.21 -10.03
CA TRP A 73 10.25 -16.51 -8.61
C TRP A 73 8.86 -16.16 -8.09
N ALA A 74 8.35 -16.92 -7.14
CA ALA A 74 7.07 -16.67 -6.51
C ALA A 74 7.16 -16.68 -4.99
N VAL A 75 6.34 -15.86 -4.35
CA VAL A 75 6.13 -15.86 -2.90
C VAL A 75 4.64 -15.86 -2.60
N THR A 76 4.24 -16.61 -1.59
CA THR A 76 2.88 -16.61 -1.05
C THR A 76 2.88 -16.08 0.38
N GLU A 77 1.99 -15.12 0.64
CA GLU A 77 1.79 -14.53 1.96
C GLU A 77 0.29 -14.29 2.18
N GLY A 78 -0.24 -14.78 3.30
CA GLY A 78 -1.69 -14.80 3.53
C GLY A 78 -2.41 -15.46 2.34
N LYS A 79 -3.35 -14.73 1.72
CA LYS A 79 -4.05 -15.19 0.51
C LYS A 79 -3.40 -14.72 -0.80
N ALA A 80 -2.36 -13.89 -0.73
CA ALA A 80 -1.70 -13.30 -1.87
C ALA A 80 -0.60 -14.21 -2.44
N ALA A 81 -0.40 -14.14 -3.76
CA ALA A 81 0.70 -14.79 -4.45
C ALA A 81 1.37 -13.79 -5.41
N ILE A 82 2.61 -13.40 -5.16
CA ILE A 82 3.36 -12.43 -5.97
C ILE A 82 4.45 -13.12 -6.78
N LEU A 83 4.80 -12.52 -7.91
CA LEU A 83 5.79 -13.01 -8.88
C LEU A 83 6.91 -12.00 -9.05
N PHE A 84 8.14 -12.51 -9.19
CA PHE A 84 9.34 -11.74 -9.49
C PHE A 84 10.02 -12.33 -10.74
N PRO A 85 10.07 -11.60 -11.86
CA PRO A 85 10.82 -12.01 -13.05
C PRO A 85 12.33 -12.11 -12.84
N LYS A 86 12.90 -11.29 -11.95
CA LYS A 86 14.31 -11.38 -11.52
C LYS A 86 14.39 -11.46 -10.00
N PRO A 87 15.43 -12.12 -9.43
CA PRO A 87 15.73 -12.00 -8.01
C PRO A 87 15.95 -10.52 -7.69
N ASN A 88 15.29 -10.01 -6.65
CA ASN A 88 15.42 -8.63 -6.15
C ASN A 88 14.99 -7.53 -7.15
N GLU A 89 14.13 -7.81 -8.13
CA GLU A 89 13.59 -6.81 -9.07
C GLU A 89 12.88 -5.66 -8.35
N VAL A 90 12.04 -6.01 -7.38
CA VAL A 90 11.31 -5.07 -6.54
C VAL A 90 11.36 -5.53 -5.10
N PHE A 91 11.26 -4.58 -4.18
CA PHE A 91 11.39 -4.88 -2.77
C PHE A 91 10.27 -5.78 -2.24
N TYR A 92 10.70 -6.79 -1.48
CA TYR A 92 9.84 -7.62 -0.65
C TYR A 92 10.63 -8.03 0.60
N ASN A 93 10.06 -7.80 1.78
CA ASN A 93 10.64 -8.23 3.05
C ASN A 93 9.69 -9.20 3.77
N PRO A 94 10.10 -10.48 3.94
CA PRO A 94 9.28 -11.48 4.64
C PRO A 94 9.11 -11.17 6.15
N VAL A 95 10.02 -10.42 6.77
CA VAL A 95 9.90 -10.01 8.19
C VAL A 95 8.68 -9.09 8.41
N GLN A 96 8.25 -8.38 7.36
CA GLN A 96 7.12 -7.45 7.40
C GLN A 96 5.75 -8.15 7.23
N GLU A 97 5.68 -9.49 7.15
CA GLU A 97 4.41 -10.24 7.07
C GLU A 97 3.48 -9.89 8.24
N PHE A 98 4.03 -9.81 9.46
CA PHE A 98 3.28 -9.43 10.66
C PHE A 98 2.75 -7.99 10.62
N ASN A 99 3.54 -7.03 10.10
CA ASN A 99 3.09 -5.64 9.94
C ASN A 99 1.87 -5.58 8.99
N ARG A 100 1.92 -6.34 7.90
CA ARG A 100 0.81 -6.44 6.93
C ARG A 100 -0.43 -7.09 7.55
N ASP A 101 -0.27 -8.16 8.33
CA ASP A 101 -1.35 -8.78 9.10
C ASP A 101 -2.03 -7.78 10.04
N LEU A 102 -1.23 -6.99 10.76
CA LEU A 102 -1.70 -6.00 11.71
C LEU A 102 -2.45 -4.86 11.02
N SER A 103 -1.97 -4.43 9.85
CA SER A 103 -2.66 -3.44 9.02
C SER A 103 -4.06 -3.95 8.58
N ILE A 104 -4.15 -5.20 8.11
CA ILE A 104 -5.42 -5.83 7.73
C ILE A 104 -6.38 -5.90 8.93
N ALA A 105 -5.88 -6.29 10.10
CA ALA A 105 -6.69 -6.36 11.32
C ALA A 105 -7.20 -4.97 11.74
N ALA A 106 -6.36 -3.94 11.66
CA ALA A 106 -6.73 -2.56 11.96
C ALA A 106 -7.82 -2.03 11.02
N ILE A 107 -7.62 -2.19 9.70
CA ILE A 107 -8.59 -1.73 8.69
C ILE A 107 -9.93 -2.44 8.84
N ARG A 108 -9.94 -3.77 9.02
CA ARG A 108 -11.19 -4.53 9.24
C ARG A 108 -11.93 -4.08 10.51
N THR A 109 -11.19 -3.74 11.56
CA THR A 109 -11.79 -3.27 12.81
C THR A 109 -12.36 -1.87 12.63
N TRP A 110 -11.62 -0.97 11.97
CA TRP A 110 -12.09 0.37 11.61
C TRP A 110 -13.36 0.32 10.74
N ASP A 111 -13.40 -0.50 9.69
CA ASP A 111 -14.62 -0.70 8.85
C ASP A 111 -15.82 -1.08 9.72
N LYS A 112 -15.65 -2.06 10.61
CA LYS A 112 -16.71 -2.49 11.53
C LYS A 112 -17.19 -1.36 12.46
N LEU A 113 -16.27 -0.54 12.98
CA LEU A 113 -16.62 0.59 13.84
C LEU A 113 -17.32 1.70 13.06
N ARG A 114 -16.80 2.04 11.88
CA ARG A 114 -17.35 3.06 10.99
C ARG A 114 -18.77 2.71 10.55
N ARG A 115 -19.01 1.46 10.16
CA ARG A 115 -20.36 0.97 9.81
C ARG A 115 -21.34 1.10 10.96
N ARG A 116 -20.91 0.83 12.20
CA ARG A 116 -21.75 1.00 13.41
C ARG A 116 -22.05 2.47 13.68
N GLU A 117 -21.07 3.35 13.52
CA GLU A 117 -21.23 4.80 13.65
C GLU A 117 -22.26 5.31 12.64
N VAL A 118 -22.07 5.00 11.34
CA VAL A 118 -23.01 5.40 10.29
C VAL A 118 -24.41 4.83 10.51
N ALA A 119 -24.53 3.57 10.95
CA ALA A 119 -25.83 2.97 11.27
C ALA A 119 -26.55 3.70 12.40
N LYS A 120 -25.85 4.13 13.45
CA LYS A 120 -26.42 4.94 14.53
C LYS A 120 -26.92 6.29 14.02
N HIS A 121 -26.10 7.02 13.25
CA HIS A 121 -26.52 8.31 12.70
C HIS A 121 -27.68 8.17 11.69
N ARG A 122 -27.70 7.12 10.87
CA ARG A 122 -28.80 6.83 9.94
C ARG A 122 -30.10 6.44 10.64
N ALA A 123 -30.05 5.81 11.82
CA ALA A 123 -31.25 5.51 12.61
C ALA A 123 -32.00 6.77 13.09
N HIS A 124 -31.33 7.94 13.12
CA HIS A 124 -31.92 9.22 13.49
C HIS A 124 -32.44 10.05 12.29
N ALA A 125 -32.08 9.68 11.05
CA ALA A 125 -32.64 10.29 9.84
C ALA A 125 -33.86 9.49 9.35
N SER A 126 -34.76 10.09 8.56
CA SER A 126 -36.05 9.50 8.17
C SER A 126 -35.93 8.04 7.68
N VAL A 127 -36.36 7.13 8.55
CA VAL A 127 -36.06 5.69 8.52
C VAL A 127 -36.51 5.00 7.23
N THR A 128 -37.55 5.52 6.57
CA THR A 128 -38.16 4.91 5.39
C THR A 128 -37.31 5.04 4.12
N LEU A 129 -36.75 6.22 3.83
CA LEU A 129 -35.95 6.45 2.62
C LEU A 129 -34.57 5.78 2.73
N LEU A 130 -33.95 5.88 3.90
CA LEU A 130 -32.65 5.25 4.17
C LEU A 130 -32.73 3.73 4.16
N ARG A 131 -33.83 3.15 4.64
CA ARG A 131 -34.06 1.70 4.57
C ARG A 131 -34.28 1.24 3.13
N ALA A 132 -35.08 1.95 2.34
CA ALA A 132 -35.29 1.63 0.92
C ALA A 132 -34.00 1.75 0.09
N LEU A 133 -33.18 2.78 0.32
CA LEU A 133 -31.87 2.93 -0.34
C LEU A 133 -30.85 1.90 0.17
N SER A 134 -30.89 1.55 1.45
CA SER A 134 -30.05 0.48 2.02
C SER A 134 -30.47 -0.91 1.55
N ASP A 135 -31.74 -1.16 1.27
CA ASP A 135 -32.19 -2.45 0.73
C ASP A 135 -31.87 -2.56 -0.77
N MET A 136 -31.87 -1.44 -1.51
CA MET A 136 -31.47 -1.39 -2.93
C MET A 136 -29.95 -1.36 -3.18
N PHE A 137 -29.18 -0.68 -2.32
CA PHE A 137 -27.76 -0.40 -2.52
C PHE A 137 -26.88 -0.83 -1.33
N GLY A 138 -27.42 -1.62 -0.40
CA GLY A 138 -26.87 -1.86 0.95
C GLY A 138 -25.38 -2.17 1.08
N PRO A 139 -24.82 -3.10 0.30
CA PRO A 139 -23.39 -3.40 0.33
C PRO A 139 -22.53 -2.26 -0.24
N PHE A 140 -23.07 -1.54 -1.23
CA PHE A 140 -22.40 -0.49 -2.02
C PHE A 140 -22.36 0.86 -1.30
N LEU A 141 -23.31 1.15 -0.41
CA LEU A 141 -23.39 2.43 0.33
C LEU A 141 -22.41 2.56 1.50
N LEU A 142 -21.58 1.54 1.73
CA LEU A 142 -20.60 1.48 2.82
C LEU A 142 -19.27 0.87 2.35
N THR A 143 -19.00 0.92 1.04
CA THR A 143 -17.66 0.61 0.54
C THR A 143 -16.71 1.78 0.84
N PHE A 144 -15.41 1.51 0.77
CA PHE A 144 -14.39 2.49 1.10
C PHE A 144 -13.14 2.35 0.23
N LYS A 145 -12.41 3.45 0.07
CA LYS A 145 -11.21 3.54 -0.76
C LYS A 145 -9.94 3.50 0.08
N ILE A 146 -8.95 2.73 -0.37
CA ILE A 146 -7.65 2.59 0.28
C ILE A 146 -6.56 3.15 -0.62
N LEU A 147 -5.64 3.94 -0.06
CA LEU A 147 -4.36 4.27 -0.68
C LEU A 147 -3.24 3.51 0.03
N GLU A 148 -2.48 2.72 -0.72
CA GLU A 148 -1.12 2.32 -0.33
C GLU A 148 -0.13 3.27 -1.02
N ALA A 149 0.49 4.18 -0.27
CA ALA A 149 1.27 5.25 -0.86
C ALA A 149 2.64 4.80 -1.40
N LEU A 150 3.21 3.71 -0.85
CA LEU A 150 4.50 3.13 -1.23
C LEU A 150 4.39 1.61 -1.39
N SER A 151 3.97 1.14 -2.56
CA SER A 151 3.54 -0.24 -2.77
C SER A 151 4.66 -1.24 -3.08
N ALA A 152 5.78 -0.81 -3.67
CA ALA A 152 6.84 -1.68 -4.18
C ALA A 152 6.29 -2.85 -5.02
N SER A 153 6.33 -4.09 -4.50
CA SER A 153 5.77 -5.27 -5.17
C SER A 153 4.24 -5.28 -5.26
N GLY A 154 3.55 -4.45 -4.47
CA GLY A 154 2.09 -4.41 -4.33
C GLY A 154 1.51 -5.48 -3.40
N ILE A 155 2.35 -6.19 -2.64
CA ILE A 155 1.90 -7.32 -1.81
C ILE A 155 0.82 -6.91 -0.79
N ARG A 156 0.96 -5.75 -0.15
CA ARG A 156 -0.03 -5.26 0.83
C ARG A 156 -1.35 -4.91 0.13
N SER A 157 -1.33 -4.17 -0.98
CA SER A 157 -2.55 -3.93 -1.80
C SER A 157 -3.23 -5.23 -2.27
N VAL A 158 -2.46 -6.23 -2.72
CA VAL A 158 -3.02 -7.54 -3.11
C VAL A 158 -3.65 -8.25 -1.93
N ARG A 159 -3.02 -8.21 -0.75
CA ARG A 159 -3.59 -8.79 0.46
C ARG A 159 -4.84 -8.05 0.90
N TYR A 160 -4.86 -6.72 0.84
CA TYR A 160 -6.04 -5.91 1.12
C TYR A 160 -7.23 -6.33 0.26
N GLY A 161 -7.03 -6.43 -1.06
CA GLY A 161 -8.09 -6.85 -1.98
C GLY A 161 -8.63 -8.27 -1.74
N LYS A 162 -7.82 -9.16 -1.14
CA LYS A 162 -8.22 -10.56 -0.85
C LYS A 162 -8.74 -10.80 0.55
N GLU A 163 -8.37 -9.95 1.50
CA GLU A 163 -8.53 -10.20 2.92
C GLU A 163 -9.40 -9.18 3.63
N ILE A 164 -9.66 -8.01 3.02
CA ILE A 164 -10.50 -6.96 3.56
C ILE A 164 -11.80 -6.90 2.74
N PRO A 165 -12.98 -7.13 3.35
CA PRO A 165 -14.25 -6.98 2.65
C PRO A 165 -14.60 -5.51 2.46
N ASN A 166 -15.56 -5.23 1.57
CA ASN A 166 -16.16 -3.90 1.37
C ASN A 166 -15.20 -2.82 0.85
N VAL A 167 -14.07 -3.20 0.28
CA VAL A 167 -13.19 -2.26 -0.39
C VAL A 167 -13.77 -1.95 -1.77
N ASP A 168 -13.87 -0.67 -2.11
CA ASP A 168 -14.33 -0.19 -3.41
C ASP A 168 -13.18 -0.13 -4.42
N GLU A 169 -12.07 0.44 -3.97
CA GLU A 169 -10.88 0.70 -4.77
C GLU A 169 -9.65 0.71 -3.87
N ILE A 170 -8.55 0.16 -4.38
CA ILE A 170 -7.23 0.21 -3.75
C ILE A 170 -6.27 0.84 -4.74
N ILE A 171 -5.76 2.03 -4.45
CA ILE A 171 -4.68 2.63 -5.23
C ILE A 171 -3.35 2.11 -4.69
N ALA A 172 -2.65 1.34 -5.51
CA ALA A 172 -1.31 0.84 -5.23
C ALA A 172 -0.29 1.76 -5.91
N ASN A 173 0.27 2.72 -5.16
CA ASN A 173 1.14 3.76 -5.69
C ASN A 173 2.62 3.43 -5.53
N ASP A 174 3.41 3.68 -6.58
CA ASP A 174 4.86 3.76 -6.44
C ASP A 174 5.46 4.84 -7.35
N VAL A 175 6.61 5.38 -6.94
CA VAL A 175 7.39 6.35 -7.71
C VAL A 175 8.27 5.66 -8.76
N ASP A 176 8.59 4.39 -8.55
CA ASP A 176 9.36 3.58 -9.50
C ASP A 176 8.43 2.92 -10.53
N ALA A 177 8.66 3.20 -11.81
CA ALA A 177 7.91 2.59 -12.90
C ALA A 177 8.08 1.07 -12.96
N GLU A 178 9.24 0.52 -12.57
CA GLU A 178 9.44 -0.93 -12.51
C GLU A 178 8.60 -1.56 -11.39
N ALA A 179 8.48 -0.88 -10.25
CA ALA A 179 7.56 -1.27 -9.19
C ALA A 179 6.11 -1.30 -9.67
N VAL A 180 5.67 -0.28 -10.42
CA VAL A 180 4.32 -0.24 -11.00
C VAL A 180 4.05 -1.40 -11.96
N GLU A 181 5.03 -1.80 -12.78
CA GLU A 181 4.91 -2.99 -13.63
C GLU A 181 4.83 -4.29 -12.80
N SER A 182 5.54 -4.36 -11.67
CA SER A 182 5.37 -5.46 -10.72
C SER A 182 3.97 -5.48 -10.10
N ILE A 183 3.45 -4.33 -9.68
CA ILE A 183 2.10 -4.21 -9.12
C ILE A 183 1.08 -4.74 -10.13
N LYS A 184 1.10 -4.25 -11.38
CA LYS A 184 0.21 -4.73 -12.46
C LYS A 184 0.24 -6.25 -12.60
N ARG A 185 1.44 -6.82 -12.67
CA ARG A 185 1.64 -8.27 -12.80
C ARG A 185 1.05 -9.04 -11.63
N ASN A 186 1.27 -8.55 -10.41
CA ASN A 186 0.82 -9.19 -9.19
C ASN A 186 -0.69 -9.05 -8.99
N VAL A 187 -1.28 -7.91 -9.32
CA VAL A 187 -2.73 -7.72 -9.36
C VAL A 187 -3.37 -8.73 -10.30
N ALA A 188 -2.88 -8.83 -11.54
CA ALA A 188 -3.40 -9.79 -12.52
C ALA A 188 -3.25 -11.25 -12.09
N ARG A 189 -2.10 -11.58 -11.46
CA ARG A 189 -1.87 -12.92 -10.90
C ARG A 189 -2.89 -13.31 -9.83
N ASN A 190 -3.45 -12.33 -9.14
CA ASN A 190 -4.38 -12.51 -8.03
C ASN A 190 -5.84 -12.27 -8.42
N LYS A 191 -6.14 -11.90 -9.68
CA LYS A 191 -7.48 -11.60 -10.20
C LYS A 191 -8.14 -10.42 -9.45
N LEU A 192 -7.42 -9.32 -9.34
CA LEU A 192 -7.82 -8.12 -8.60
C LEU A 192 -7.84 -6.87 -9.48
N GLU A 193 -7.81 -7.01 -10.81
CA GLU A 193 -7.72 -5.90 -11.77
C GLU A 193 -8.87 -4.90 -11.63
N ASP A 194 -10.05 -5.36 -11.21
CA ASP A 194 -11.23 -4.53 -11.00
C ASP A 194 -11.24 -3.80 -9.65
N LEU A 195 -10.29 -4.09 -8.76
CA LEU A 195 -10.26 -3.57 -7.38
C LEU A 195 -8.96 -2.83 -7.05
N VAL A 196 -7.82 -3.29 -7.54
CA VAL A 196 -6.50 -2.71 -7.26
C VAL A 196 -6.00 -1.98 -8.50
N VAL A 197 -5.86 -0.66 -8.38
CA VAL A 197 -5.43 0.25 -9.44
C VAL A 197 -3.94 0.59 -9.24
N PRO A 198 -3.04 0.11 -10.13
CA PRO A 198 -1.63 0.48 -10.08
C PRO A 198 -1.46 1.95 -10.50
N ASN A 199 -0.73 2.74 -9.71
CA ASN A 199 -0.49 4.15 -9.98
C ASN A 199 1.00 4.49 -9.95
N HIS A 200 1.47 5.25 -10.96
CA HIS A 200 2.82 5.80 -10.99
C HIS A 200 2.79 7.25 -10.51
N GLY A 201 3.17 7.47 -9.26
CA GLY A 201 3.06 8.76 -8.61
C GLY A 201 4.05 8.95 -7.47
N ASP A 202 4.40 10.20 -7.23
CA ASP A 202 5.15 10.61 -6.05
C ASP A 202 4.18 10.68 -4.85
N ALA A 203 4.59 10.13 -3.72
CA ALA A 203 3.89 10.27 -2.45
C ALA A 203 4.40 11.46 -1.64
N MET A 204 5.55 12.04 -1.99
CA MET A 204 6.10 13.21 -1.32
C MET A 204 5.65 14.52 -1.96
N TYR A 205 5.43 15.51 -1.11
CA TYR A 205 5.20 16.87 -1.56
C TYR A 205 6.48 17.53 -2.06
N ALA A 206 6.53 17.81 -3.36
CA ALA A 206 7.51 18.73 -3.93
C ALA A 206 6.96 20.17 -3.87
N ARG A 207 7.29 20.93 -2.81
CA ARG A 207 7.02 22.38 -2.84
C ARG A 207 7.89 23.01 -3.92
N GLU A 208 7.26 23.55 -4.96
CA GLU A 208 7.94 24.50 -5.85
C GLU A 208 8.30 25.73 -5.01
N ARG A 209 9.61 25.90 -4.71
CA ARG A 209 10.09 27.16 -4.15
C ARG A 209 9.80 28.24 -5.18
N ARG A 210 8.93 29.19 -4.83
CA ARG A 210 8.78 30.43 -5.61
C ARG A 210 10.12 31.14 -5.58
N GLY A 211 10.79 31.18 -6.73
CA GLY A 211 12.05 31.90 -6.95
C GLY A 211 13.29 31.02 -6.92
N GLY A 212 13.87 30.79 -8.10
CA GLY A 212 15.32 30.60 -8.29
C GLY A 212 15.91 29.22 -7.98
N ALA A 213 16.20 28.49 -9.06
CA ALA A 213 17.32 27.57 -9.27
C ALA A 213 17.69 26.51 -8.21
N ARG A 214 17.69 25.24 -8.67
CA ARG A 214 18.24 24.00 -8.07
C ARG A 214 17.32 23.26 -7.10
N PHE A 215 16.56 22.31 -7.66
CA PHE A 215 15.90 21.23 -6.94
C PHE A 215 16.97 20.30 -6.37
N ARG A 216 17.13 20.28 -5.04
CA ARG A 216 17.96 19.30 -4.35
C ARG A 216 17.03 18.48 -3.47
N TRP A 217 16.74 17.26 -3.91
CA TRP A 217 16.03 16.28 -3.10
C TRP A 217 16.93 15.77 -1.99
N ALA A 218 16.33 15.38 -0.86
CA ALA A 218 17.02 14.76 0.28
C ALA A 218 17.63 13.37 -0.03
N TYR A 219 17.50 12.89 -1.28
CA TYR A 219 18.10 11.64 -1.79
C TYR A 219 19.13 11.87 -2.92
N GLY A 220 19.62 13.11 -3.13
CA GLY A 220 20.76 13.36 -4.01
C GLY A 220 20.50 13.25 -5.52
N HIS A 221 19.31 12.83 -5.95
CA HIS A 221 18.95 12.84 -7.37
C HIS A 221 18.55 14.24 -7.84
N THR A 222 19.21 14.69 -8.91
CA THR A 222 18.84 15.90 -9.65
C THR A 222 17.89 15.48 -10.76
N LEU A 223 16.61 15.80 -10.64
CA LEU A 223 15.67 15.61 -11.75
C LEU A 223 15.90 16.71 -12.79
N THR A 224 16.06 16.31 -14.05
CA THR A 224 16.20 17.20 -15.21
C THR A 224 14.87 17.81 -15.66
N GLU A 225 13.75 17.32 -15.12
CA GLU A 225 12.40 17.77 -15.48
C GLU A 225 11.71 18.52 -14.33
N ARG A 226 10.91 19.55 -14.66
CA ARG A 226 10.11 20.28 -13.68
C ARG A 226 9.09 19.32 -13.03
N PRO A 227 8.94 19.31 -11.69
CA PRO A 227 7.90 18.52 -11.03
C PRO A 227 6.54 19.09 -11.43
N THR A 228 5.90 18.45 -12.40
CA THR A 228 4.52 18.75 -12.78
C THR A 228 3.63 18.42 -11.59
N ARG A 229 2.80 19.37 -11.14
CA ARG A 229 1.79 19.22 -10.05
C ARG A 229 0.91 17.95 -10.12
N ARG A 230 0.89 17.25 -11.26
CA ARG A 230 0.04 16.09 -11.56
C ARG A 230 0.55 14.73 -11.06
N ARG A 231 1.76 14.65 -10.48
CA ARG A 231 2.34 13.37 -10.04
C ARG A 231 2.23 13.09 -8.53
N ASP A 232 1.82 14.05 -7.71
CA ASP A 232 1.64 13.84 -6.27
C ASP A 232 0.28 13.19 -5.98
N ILE A 233 0.27 11.93 -5.54
CA ILE A 233 -0.96 11.18 -5.35
C ILE A 233 -1.78 11.72 -4.16
N MET A 234 -1.15 12.09 -3.05
CA MET A 234 -1.88 12.49 -1.85
C MET A 234 -2.44 13.91 -2.00
N TYR A 235 -1.65 14.86 -2.49
CA TYR A 235 -2.12 16.23 -2.69
C TYR A 235 -3.19 16.36 -3.78
N ALA A 236 -3.18 15.46 -4.78
CA ALA A 236 -4.23 15.40 -5.79
C ALA A 236 -5.60 14.96 -5.21
N HIS A 237 -5.60 14.29 -4.05
CA HIS A 237 -6.79 13.73 -3.39
C HIS A 237 -7.17 14.48 -2.10
N ARG A 238 -6.80 15.75 -1.95
CA ARG A 238 -7.12 16.57 -0.76
C ARG A 238 -8.55 17.12 -0.71
N THR A 239 -9.32 17.02 -1.80
CA THR A 239 -10.70 17.49 -1.86
C THR A 239 -11.64 16.39 -1.36
N ASN A 240 -12.71 16.77 -0.64
CA ASN A 240 -13.59 15.82 0.06
C ASN A 240 -14.17 14.70 -0.84
N ASP A 241 -14.41 14.99 -2.12
CA ASP A 241 -14.91 14.03 -3.11
C ASP A 241 -13.86 13.00 -3.57
N LYS A 242 -12.58 13.32 -3.37
CA LYS A 242 -11.44 12.52 -3.84
C LYS A 242 -10.68 11.80 -2.73
N GLN A 243 -10.82 12.24 -1.48
CA GLN A 243 -10.12 11.67 -0.34
C GLN A 243 -10.27 10.13 -0.26
N PHE A 244 -9.27 9.53 0.37
CA PHE A 244 -9.26 8.11 0.71
C PHE A 244 -9.80 7.91 2.11
N ASP A 245 -10.54 6.82 2.34
CA ASP A 245 -11.00 6.49 3.67
C ASP A 245 -9.90 5.85 4.51
N VAL A 246 -8.96 5.17 3.85
CA VAL A 246 -7.77 4.59 4.47
C VAL A 246 -6.53 5.02 3.70
N VAL A 247 -5.50 5.49 4.41
CA VAL A 247 -4.17 5.74 3.85
C VAL A 247 -3.15 4.89 4.63
N ASP A 248 -2.37 4.06 3.94
CA ASP A 248 -1.23 3.33 4.50
C ASP A 248 0.09 3.94 4.00
N LEU A 249 0.91 4.33 4.96
CA LEU A 249 2.28 4.79 4.78
C LEU A 249 3.26 3.74 5.35
N ASP A 250 4.02 3.09 4.48
CA ASP A 250 5.11 2.18 4.87
C ASP A 250 6.42 2.50 4.15
N PRO A 251 7.03 3.67 4.44
CA PRO A 251 8.32 4.01 3.89
C PRO A 251 9.44 3.31 4.65
N TYR A 252 10.57 3.18 3.96
CA TYR A 252 11.83 2.92 4.64
C TYR A 252 12.26 4.13 5.48
N GLY A 253 12.51 3.88 6.76
CA GLY A 253 12.96 4.88 7.71
C GLY A 253 11.79 5.67 8.29
N SER A 254 11.79 6.98 8.06
CA SER A 254 10.84 7.90 8.69
C SER A 254 9.65 8.21 7.78
N ALA A 255 8.43 8.07 8.33
CA ALA A 255 7.21 8.49 7.66
C ALA A 255 6.96 10.01 7.67
N SER A 256 7.77 10.78 8.42
CA SER A 256 7.58 12.23 8.63
C SER A 256 7.36 13.04 7.35
N ARG A 257 8.02 12.67 6.25
CA ARG A 257 7.94 13.35 4.95
C ARG A 257 6.60 13.19 4.25
N PHE A 258 5.81 12.19 4.63
CA PHE A 258 4.56 11.81 4.00
C PHE A 258 3.32 12.22 4.83
N ILE A 259 3.51 12.48 6.13
CA ILE A 259 2.41 12.75 7.07
C ILE A 259 1.52 13.90 6.62
N ASP A 260 2.10 15.01 6.16
CA ASP A 260 1.31 16.18 5.78
C ASP A 260 0.39 15.90 4.57
N GLY A 261 0.91 15.23 3.54
CA GLY A 261 0.08 14.78 2.41
C GLY A 261 -1.00 13.80 2.84
N ALA A 262 -0.64 12.82 3.67
CA ALA A 262 -1.56 11.77 4.11
C ALA A 262 -2.72 12.30 4.97
N VAL A 263 -2.44 13.23 5.89
CA VAL A 263 -3.48 13.88 6.72
C VAL A 263 -4.43 14.73 5.88
N GLN A 264 -3.96 15.30 4.78
CA GLN A 264 -4.80 16.08 3.86
C GLN A 264 -5.62 15.17 2.92
N SER A 265 -5.08 14.01 2.54
CA SER A 265 -5.73 13.08 1.60
C SER A 265 -6.64 12.04 2.27
N VAL A 266 -6.56 11.87 3.58
CA VAL A 266 -7.48 11.00 4.34
C VAL A 266 -8.78 11.73 4.66
N ALA A 267 -9.90 11.04 4.48
CA ALA A 267 -11.24 11.54 4.76
C ALA A 267 -11.48 11.72 6.27
N ASN A 268 -12.45 12.56 6.62
CA ASN A 268 -12.86 12.74 8.01
C ASN A 268 -13.46 11.44 8.58
N GLY A 269 -12.93 10.97 9.72
CA GLY A 269 -13.25 9.66 10.29
C GLY A 269 -12.57 8.49 9.58
N GLY A 270 -11.66 8.77 8.65
CA GLY A 270 -10.81 7.78 7.99
C GLY A 270 -9.68 7.27 8.90
N LEU A 271 -8.96 6.28 8.38
CA LEU A 271 -7.86 5.60 9.05
C LEU A 271 -6.53 5.92 8.39
N LEU A 272 -5.54 6.29 9.19
CA LEU A 272 -4.16 6.48 8.75
C LEU A 272 -3.29 5.39 9.38
N CYS A 273 -2.80 4.45 8.58
CA CYS A 273 -1.82 3.45 8.99
C CYS A 273 -0.42 4.00 8.70
N VAL A 274 0.46 4.04 9.70
CA VAL A 274 1.82 4.57 9.55
C VAL A 274 2.83 3.60 10.10
N THR A 275 3.74 3.14 9.26
CA THR A 275 4.90 2.35 9.65
C THR A 275 6.15 3.23 9.64
N CYS A 276 6.95 3.11 10.70
CA CYS A 276 8.29 3.71 10.77
C CYS A 276 9.28 2.59 11.09
N THR A 277 10.29 2.41 10.25
CA THR A 277 11.36 1.43 10.49
C THR A 277 12.61 2.05 11.11
N ASP A 278 12.61 3.37 11.33
CA ASP A 278 13.69 4.10 12.00
C ASP A 278 13.59 4.01 13.54
N LEU A 279 13.75 2.79 14.06
CA LEU A 279 13.74 2.55 15.51
C LEU A 279 14.90 3.26 16.24
N GLY A 280 16.02 3.54 15.56
CA GLY A 280 17.17 4.22 16.16
C GLY A 280 16.83 5.64 16.62
N VAL A 281 16.19 6.42 15.75
CA VAL A 281 15.75 7.78 16.09
C VAL A 281 14.58 7.77 17.07
N LEU A 282 13.62 6.84 16.91
CA LEU A 282 12.44 6.76 17.78
C LEU A 282 12.75 6.24 19.20
N ALA A 283 13.76 5.38 19.36
CA ALA A 283 14.19 4.85 20.65
C ALA A 283 15.20 5.77 21.39
N GLY A 284 15.43 6.99 20.88
CA GLY A 284 16.36 7.95 21.49
C GLY A 284 17.85 7.61 21.31
N HIS A 285 18.19 6.64 20.45
CA HIS A 285 19.56 6.37 20.07
C HIS A 285 20.05 7.41 19.05
N ARG A 286 20.45 8.60 19.53
CA ARG A 286 21.34 9.46 18.75
C ARG A 286 22.74 8.82 18.74
N HIS A 287 23.29 8.56 17.55
CA HIS A 287 24.74 8.72 17.40
C HIS A 287 25.03 10.17 17.74
N GLY A 288 25.78 10.40 18.82
CA GLY A 288 26.16 11.74 19.24
C GLY A 288 26.76 12.49 18.07
N GLU A 289 26.14 13.60 17.69
CA GLU A 289 26.76 14.62 16.86
C GLU A 289 27.97 15.12 17.65
N LYS A 290 29.17 14.69 17.24
CA LYS A 290 30.38 15.41 17.59
C LYS A 290 30.38 16.68 16.74
N TRP A 291 30.14 17.81 17.41
CA TRP A 291 30.33 19.15 16.88
C TRP A 291 31.75 19.33 16.35
#